data_AF-A0A7S1Q2A5-F1
#
_entry.id   AF-A0A7S1Q2A5-F1
#
_cell.length_a   1.000
_cell.length_b   1.000
_cell.length_c   1.000
_cell.angle_alpha   90.00
_cell.angle_beta   90.00
_cell.angle_gamma   90.00
#
_symmetry.space_group_name_H-M   'P 1'
#
loop_
_entity.id
_entity.type
_entity.pdbx_description
1 polymer ?
#
loop_
_entity_poly.entity_id
_entity_poly.type
_entity_poly.pdbx_seq_one_letter_code
_entity_poly.pdbx_strand_id
1 'polypeptide(L)'
;VVSGFEKKGLKRRLAEELEQGVLQVACPQGERLLEGSEAYKAYKNQYKRLCAHLRRNGALARRLESGELQAERVASMEDEALMGESQRSEREQFQKESLHEALGVVSSDSAHWTPSDNFMCPHCECQKCIYIQTFKGAHGYDDNNIEPAITIRCTDCQHLWKEEDVEGGRLASGSFTIDTPASASGGAREGGGAKKPEAPSLWHEEEGRRAPTWMLPA
;
A
#
# COMPACT_ATOMS: atom_id res chain seq x y z
N VAL A 1 16.41 36.36 -17.36
CA VAL A 1 16.27 35.07 -16.66
C VAL A 1 16.48 33.89 -17.64
N VAL A 2 16.27 34.14 -18.93
CA VAL A 2 16.66 33.36 -20.12
C VAL A 2 17.96 32.54 -19.97
N SER A 3 19.06 33.16 -19.50
CA SER A 3 20.37 32.49 -19.38
C SER A 3 20.36 31.29 -18.42
N GLY A 4 19.42 31.24 -17.48
CA GLY A 4 19.28 30.09 -16.60
C GLY A 4 18.58 28.89 -17.26
N PHE A 5 17.66 29.13 -18.20
CA PHE A 5 17.07 28.08 -19.04
C PHE A 5 18.06 27.59 -20.11
N GLU A 6 18.88 28.48 -20.67
CA GLU A 6 19.96 28.10 -21.60
C GLU A 6 20.96 27.15 -20.95
N LYS A 7 21.36 27.42 -19.71
CA LYS A 7 22.19 26.50 -18.90
C LYS A 7 21.56 25.14 -18.61
N LYS A 8 20.30 24.93 -18.97
CA LYS A 8 19.56 23.65 -18.86
C LYS A 8 19.36 22.98 -20.20
N GLY A 9 20.00 23.46 -21.25
CA GLY A 9 19.99 22.83 -22.57
C GLY A 9 18.85 23.30 -23.48
N LEU A 10 18.18 24.42 -23.16
CA LEU A 10 17.21 25.04 -24.06
C LEU A 10 17.88 26.04 -25.00
N LYS A 11 17.45 26.07 -26.26
CA LYS A 11 17.81 27.13 -27.21
C LYS A 11 17.24 28.47 -26.74
N ARG A 12 17.97 29.55 -27.02
CA ARG A 12 17.60 30.91 -26.60
C ARG A 12 16.16 31.31 -26.91
N ARG A 13 15.68 31.04 -28.13
CA ARG A 13 14.29 31.36 -28.54
C ARG A 13 13.25 30.67 -27.65
N LEU A 14 13.41 29.38 -27.41
CA LEU A 14 12.51 28.62 -26.54
C LEU A 14 12.61 29.07 -25.08
N ALA A 15 13.80 29.47 -24.63
CA ALA A 15 14.00 30.01 -23.30
C ALA A 15 13.28 31.38 -23.11
N GLU A 16 13.26 32.22 -24.15
CA GLU A 16 12.53 33.49 -24.18
C GLU A 16 11.01 33.25 -24.18
N GLU A 17 10.50 32.33 -25.02
CA GLU A 17 9.09 31.94 -25.05
C GLU A 17 8.62 31.34 -23.71
N LEU A 18 9.44 30.50 -23.09
CA LEU A 18 9.14 29.92 -21.79
C LEU A 18 9.12 30.98 -20.69
N GLU A 19 10.05 31.94 -20.71
CA GLU A 19 10.06 33.06 -19.76
C GLU A 19 8.80 33.93 -19.93
N GLN A 20 8.38 34.18 -21.17
CA GLN A 20 7.16 34.92 -21.48
C GLN A 20 5.91 34.18 -20.97
N GLY A 21 5.83 32.86 -21.16
CA GLY A 21 4.76 32.04 -20.60
C GLY A 21 4.72 32.09 -19.07
N VAL A 22 5.88 32.03 -18.41
CA VAL A 22 5.97 32.16 -16.93
C VAL A 22 5.50 33.54 -16.47
N LEU A 23 5.86 34.60 -17.19
CA LEU A 23 5.42 35.95 -16.90
C LEU A 23 3.90 36.08 -17.04
N GLN A 24 3.31 35.50 -18.09
CA GLN A 24 1.87 35.52 -18.32
C GLN A 24 1.10 34.79 -17.22
N VAL A 25 1.62 33.65 -16.75
CA VAL A 25 1.00 32.88 -15.65
C VAL A 25 1.11 33.62 -14.32
N ALA A 26 2.25 34.25 -14.03
CA ALA A 26 2.44 35.00 -12.79
C ALA A 26 1.76 36.37 -12.79
N CYS A 27 1.58 36.98 -13.97
CA CYS A 27 1.04 38.33 -14.15
C CYS A 27 0.04 38.38 -15.32
N PRO A 28 -1.16 37.79 -15.16
CA PRO A 28 -2.17 37.75 -16.23
C PRO A 28 -2.67 39.16 -16.62
N GLN A 29 -2.57 40.12 -15.71
CA GLN A 29 -3.02 41.51 -15.90
C GLN A 29 -1.91 42.44 -16.42
N GLY A 30 -0.70 41.92 -16.67
CA GLY A 30 0.41 42.71 -17.19
C GLY A 30 1.03 43.70 -16.20
N GLU A 31 0.84 43.48 -14.89
CA GLU A 31 1.44 44.30 -13.85
C GLU A 31 2.98 44.26 -13.91
N ARG A 32 3.63 45.39 -13.62
CA ARG A 32 5.10 45.43 -13.56
C ARG A 32 5.59 44.64 -12.35
N LEU A 33 6.51 43.72 -12.61
CA LEU A 33 7.24 42.98 -11.58
C LEU A 33 8.13 43.91 -10.76
N LEU A 34 7.57 44.53 -9.73
CA LEU A 34 8.33 45.27 -8.72
C LEU A 34 9.06 44.29 -7.79
N GLU A 35 10.33 44.56 -7.50
CA GLU A 35 11.11 43.74 -6.57
C GLU A 35 10.44 43.75 -5.18
N GLY A 36 9.98 42.57 -4.74
CA GLY A 36 9.29 42.39 -3.46
C GLY A 36 7.77 42.23 -3.54
N SER A 37 7.14 42.43 -4.70
CA SER A 37 5.71 42.16 -4.88
C SER A 37 5.39 40.66 -4.82
N GLU A 38 4.16 40.32 -4.47
CA GLU A 38 3.69 38.92 -4.49
C GLU A 38 3.78 38.32 -5.91
N ALA A 39 3.50 39.11 -6.94
CA ALA A 39 3.67 38.72 -8.34
C ALA A 39 5.13 38.35 -8.68
N TYR A 40 6.11 39.10 -8.16
CA TYR A 40 7.53 38.79 -8.33
C TYR A 40 7.93 37.50 -7.61
N LYS A 41 7.39 37.25 -6.40
CA LYS A 41 7.60 35.99 -5.69
C LYS A 41 7.00 34.81 -6.45
N ALA A 42 5.77 34.95 -6.95
CA ALA A 42 5.09 33.93 -7.75
C ALA A 42 5.88 33.60 -9.04
N TYR A 43 6.30 34.61 -9.79
CA TYR A 43 7.16 34.47 -10.96
C TYR A 43 8.46 33.71 -10.63
N LYS A 44 9.16 34.12 -9.56
CA LYS A 44 10.43 33.50 -9.15
C LYS A 44 10.24 32.04 -8.73
N ASN A 45 9.15 31.74 -8.05
CA ASN A 45 8.81 30.37 -7.64
C ASN A 45 8.50 29.49 -8.86
N GLN A 46 7.70 29.99 -9.80
CA GLN A 46 7.36 29.30 -11.04
C GLN A 46 8.60 29.05 -11.91
N TYR A 47 9.49 30.05 -12.02
CA TYR A 47 10.77 29.90 -12.69
C TYR A 47 11.65 28.81 -12.06
N LYS A 48 11.80 28.82 -10.72
CA LYS A 48 12.59 27.81 -9.98
C LYS A 48 12.00 26.41 -10.16
N ARG A 49 10.67 26.30 -10.09
CA ARG A 49 9.91 25.07 -10.31
C ARG A 49 10.24 24.48 -11.68
N LEU A 50 10.04 25.23 -12.76
CA LEU A 50 10.35 24.76 -14.12
C LEU A 50 11.83 24.40 -14.30
N CYS A 51 12.75 25.20 -13.75
CA CYS A 51 14.17 24.87 -13.76
C CYS A 51 14.48 23.53 -13.05
N ALA A 52 13.73 23.18 -12.00
CA ALA A 52 13.90 21.90 -11.32
C ALA A 52 13.39 20.73 -12.19
N HIS A 53 12.25 20.90 -12.85
CA HIS A 53 11.70 19.91 -13.78
C HIS A 53 12.62 19.68 -14.98
N LEU A 54 13.09 20.75 -15.63
CA LEU A 54 14.03 20.65 -16.75
C LEU A 54 15.36 19.97 -16.36
N ARG A 55 15.81 20.16 -15.12
CA ARG A 55 17.02 19.49 -14.61
C ARG A 55 16.79 18.00 -14.37
N ARG A 56 15.62 17.61 -13.83
CA ARG A 56 15.31 16.22 -13.47
C ARG A 56 14.81 15.39 -14.67
N ASN A 57 14.13 16.04 -15.61
CA ASN A 57 13.51 15.43 -16.77
C ASN A 57 14.14 15.98 -18.06
N GLY A 58 15.29 15.42 -18.47
CA GLY A 58 15.95 15.82 -19.72
C GLY A 58 15.13 15.52 -20.97
N ALA A 59 14.13 14.62 -20.90
CA ALA A 59 13.20 14.39 -22.00
C ALA A 59 12.26 15.58 -22.22
N LEU A 60 11.93 16.35 -21.16
CA LEU A 60 11.11 17.55 -21.28
C LEU A 60 11.76 18.61 -22.17
N ALA A 61 13.06 18.83 -22.02
CA ALA A 61 13.81 19.75 -22.88
C ALA A 61 13.78 19.30 -24.35
N ARG A 62 13.98 18.00 -24.62
CA ARG A 62 13.89 17.45 -25.98
C ARG A 62 12.50 17.59 -26.60
N ARG A 63 11.43 17.43 -25.81
CA ARG A 63 10.04 17.59 -26.27
C ARG A 63 9.66 19.04 -26.55
N LEU A 64 10.23 19.98 -25.80
CA LEU A 64 10.16 21.41 -26.10
C LEU A 64 10.89 21.74 -27.40
N GLU A 65 12.06 21.14 -27.63
CA GLU A 65 12.84 21.36 -28.86
C GLU A 65 12.22 20.73 -30.10
N SER A 66 11.55 19.58 -29.96
CA SER A 66 10.81 18.94 -31.06
C SER A 66 9.51 19.66 -31.42
N GLY A 67 9.05 20.60 -30.57
CA GLY A 67 7.77 21.29 -30.73
C GLY A 67 6.55 20.44 -30.36
N GLU A 68 6.74 19.24 -29.79
CA GLU A 68 5.64 18.42 -29.28
C GLU A 68 4.94 19.12 -28.11
N LEU A 69 5.70 19.86 -27.31
CA LEU A 69 5.20 20.72 -26.24
C LEU A 69 5.49 22.18 -26.57
N GLN A 70 4.47 23.03 -26.45
CA GLN A 70 4.62 24.48 -26.56
C GLN A 70 5.11 25.07 -25.23
N ALA A 71 6.05 26.01 -25.30
CA ALA A 71 6.65 26.63 -24.12
C ALA A 71 5.61 27.36 -23.24
N GLU A 72 4.66 28.06 -23.86
CA GLU A 72 3.56 28.74 -23.15
C GLU A 72 2.69 27.76 -22.35
N ARG A 73 2.38 26.60 -22.95
CA ARG A 73 1.59 25.55 -22.30
C ARG A 73 2.34 24.91 -21.15
N VAL A 74 3.65 24.68 -21.31
CA VAL A 74 4.50 24.13 -20.25
C VAL A 74 4.55 25.05 -19.03
N ALA A 75 4.48 26.37 -19.22
CA ALA A 75 4.45 27.32 -18.12
C ALA A 75 3.18 27.23 -17.26
N SER A 76 2.04 26.79 -17.80
CA SER A 76 0.76 26.67 -17.08
C SER A 76 0.44 25.25 -16.60
N MET A 77 1.17 24.24 -17.07
CA MET A 77 0.96 22.84 -16.69
C MET A 77 1.25 22.57 -15.21
N GLU A 78 0.56 21.57 -14.65
CA GLU A 78 0.79 21.05 -13.28
C GLU A 78 2.03 20.16 -13.19
N ASP A 79 2.54 19.96 -11.96
CA ASP A 79 3.77 19.20 -11.71
C ASP A 79 3.69 17.76 -12.21
N GLU A 80 2.54 17.13 -12.05
CA GLU A 80 2.28 15.76 -12.50
C GLU A 80 2.41 15.62 -14.01
N ALA A 81 1.97 16.64 -14.74
CA ALA A 81 2.02 16.69 -16.18
C ALA A 81 3.45 16.91 -16.71
N LEU A 82 4.33 17.55 -15.92
CA LEU A 82 5.73 17.84 -16.25
C LEU A 82 6.72 16.74 -15.84
N MET A 83 6.28 15.78 -15.01
CA MET A 83 7.09 14.62 -14.63
C MET A 83 7.36 13.70 -15.83
N GLY A 84 8.47 12.97 -15.76
CA GLY A 84 8.77 11.92 -16.73
C GLY A 84 7.79 10.75 -16.58
N GLU A 85 7.60 9.98 -17.64
CA GLU A 85 6.65 8.85 -17.66
C GLU A 85 6.95 7.82 -16.56
N SER A 86 8.23 7.50 -16.32
CA SER A 86 8.62 6.56 -15.26
C SER A 86 8.23 7.04 -13.87
N GLN A 87 8.51 8.31 -13.54
CA GLN A 87 8.17 8.90 -12.24
C GLN A 87 6.65 9.04 -12.05
N ARG A 88 5.92 9.30 -13.13
CA ARG A 88 4.46 9.35 -13.08
C ARG A 88 3.90 7.95 -12.79
N SER A 89 4.34 6.94 -13.54
CA SER A 89 3.91 5.55 -13.33
C SER A 89 4.22 5.07 -11.91
N GLU A 90 5.40 5.39 -11.39
CA GLU A 90 5.81 5.02 -10.04
C GLU A 90 4.93 5.68 -8.98
N ARG A 91 4.62 6.98 -9.10
CA ARG A 91 3.70 7.67 -8.18
C ARG A 91 2.28 7.13 -8.24
N GLU A 92 1.77 6.87 -9.44
CA GLU A 92 0.45 6.27 -9.61
C GLU A 92 0.38 4.88 -8.97
N GLN A 93 1.45 4.09 -9.08
CA GLN A 93 1.55 2.80 -8.43
C GLN A 93 1.57 2.97 -6.90
N PHE A 94 2.42 3.83 -6.35
CA PHE A 94 2.45 4.09 -4.92
C PHE A 94 1.12 4.63 -4.37
N GLN A 95 0.42 5.46 -5.14
CA GLN A 95 -0.89 5.96 -4.75
C GLN A 95 -1.92 4.83 -4.67
N LYS A 96 -1.91 3.92 -5.64
CA LYS A 96 -2.80 2.74 -5.64
C LYS A 96 -2.48 1.81 -4.47
N GLU A 97 -1.19 1.54 -4.23
CA GLU A 97 -0.74 0.70 -3.11
C GLU A 97 -1.10 1.33 -1.76
N SER A 98 -0.88 2.64 -1.59
CA SER A 98 -1.23 3.35 -0.37
C SER A 98 -2.74 3.39 -0.14
N LEU A 99 -3.54 3.56 -1.20
CA LEU A 99 -4.99 3.48 -1.09
C LEU A 99 -5.45 2.08 -0.70
N HIS A 100 -4.87 1.04 -1.31
CA HIS A 100 -5.15 -0.35 -0.97
C HIS A 100 -4.79 -0.65 0.50
N GLU A 101 -3.64 -0.18 0.98
CA GLU A 101 -3.22 -0.30 2.38
C GLU A 101 -4.15 0.45 3.33
N ALA A 102 -4.55 1.68 2.98
CA ALA A 102 -5.43 2.51 3.80
C ALA A 102 -6.87 1.98 3.89
N LEU A 103 -7.36 1.30 2.86
CA LEU A 103 -8.63 0.58 2.92
C LEU A 103 -8.59 -0.61 3.89
N GLY A 104 -7.38 -1.02 4.30
CA GLY A 104 -7.15 -1.98 5.36
C GLY A 104 -7.62 -3.39 5.00
N VAL A 105 -7.12 -4.34 5.80
CA VAL A 105 -7.73 -5.65 5.91
C VAL A 105 -9.08 -5.43 6.59
N VAL A 106 -10.18 -5.88 5.95
CA VAL A 106 -11.53 -5.79 6.51
C VAL A 106 -11.47 -6.36 7.94
N SER A 107 -12.18 -5.78 8.91
CA SER A 107 -12.11 -6.24 10.32
C SER A 107 -12.34 -7.76 10.52
N SER A 108 -12.92 -8.44 9.52
CA SER A 108 -13.05 -9.89 9.40
C SER A 108 -11.72 -10.65 9.27
N ASP A 109 -10.65 -10.05 8.73
CA ASP A 109 -9.36 -10.71 8.49
C ASP A 109 -8.24 -10.15 9.38
N SER A 110 -8.60 -9.46 10.49
CA SER A 110 -7.63 -9.20 11.54
C SER A 110 -7.08 -10.54 12.07
N ALA A 111 -5.76 -10.65 12.16
CA ALA A 111 -4.96 -11.89 12.28
C ALA A 111 -5.24 -12.79 13.50
N HIS A 112 -6.26 -12.46 14.30
CA HIS A 112 -6.64 -13.19 15.51
C HIS A 112 -8.02 -13.85 15.42
N TRP A 113 -8.79 -13.60 14.35
CA TRP A 113 -10.08 -14.27 14.15
C TRP A 113 -9.90 -15.50 13.26
N THR A 114 -10.43 -16.62 13.73
CA THR A 114 -10.46 -17.88 12.99
C THR A 114 -11.85 -18.09 12.42
N PRO A 115 -12.01 -18.24 11.09
CA PRO A 115 -13.28 -18.63 10.49
C PRO A 115 -13.72 -20.02 10.97
N SER A 116 -15.01 -20.17 11.28
CA SER A 116 -15.58 -21.43 11.76
C SER A 116 -17.04 -21.53 11.37
N ASP A 117 -17.40 -22.69 10.80
CA ASP A 117 -18.78 -23.07 10.51
C ASP A 117 -19.44 -23.86 11.67
N ASN A 118 -18.72 -24.06 12.77
CA ASN A 118 -19.18 -24.84 13.92
C ASN A 118 -20.17 -24.08 14.81
N PHE A 119 -20.32 -22.78 14.60
CA PHE A 119 -21.19 -21.91 15.42
C PHE A 119 -22.37 -21.41 14.59
N MET A 120 -23.57 -21.52 15.15
CA MET A 120 -24.79 -20.95 14.57
C MET A 120 -25.15 -19.66 15.30
N CYS A 121 -25.31 -18.57 14.56
CA CYS A 121 -25.65 -17.30 15.17
C CYS A 121 -27.07 -17.31 15.75
N PRO A 122 -27.27 -16.87 17.00
CA PRO A 122 -28.59 -16.88 17.64
C PRO A 122 -29.56 -15.84 17.07
N HIS A 123 -29.09 -14.89 16.24
CA HIS A 123 -29.91 -13.81 15.69
C HIS A 123 -30.28 -14.01 14.21
N CYS A 124 -29.36 -14.48 13.36
CA CYS A 124 -29.61 -14.72 11.92
C CYS A 124 -29.72 -16.20 11.56
N GLU A 125 -29.42 -17.12 12.49
CA GLU A 125 -29.30 -18.57 12.26
C GLU A 125 -28.26 -18.98 11.20
N CYS A 126 -27.41 -18.05 10.80
CA CYS A 126 -26.35 -18.28 9.84
C CYS A 126 -25.12 -18.94 10.49
N GLN A 127 -24.48 -19.87 9.77
CA GLN A 127 -23.33 -20.65 10.25
C GLN A 127 -21.98 -19.98 10.00
N LYS A 128 -21.95 -18.90 9.20
CA LYS A 128 -20.72 -18.17 8.89
C LYS A 128 -20.32 -17.32 10.08
N CYS A 129 -19.43 -17.85 10.89
CA CYS A 129 -18.95 -17.20 12.10
C CYS A 129 -17.42 -17.12 12.10
N ILE A 130 -16.89 -16.15 12.83
CA ILE A 130 -15.47 -16.05 13.15
C ILE A 130 -15.33 -16.05 14.67
N TYR A 131 -14.29 -16.67 15.21
CA TYR A 131 -14.07 -16.71 16.65
C TYR A 131 -12.65 -16.32 17.02
N ILE A 132 -12.48 -15.82 18.25
CA ILE A 132 -11.19 -15.56 18.88
C ILE A 132 -11.16 -16.25 20.25
N GLN A 133 -10.07 -16.94 20.53
CA GLN A 133 -9.81 -17.52 21.85
C GLN A 133 -8.93 -16.57 22.63
N THR A 134 -9.38 -16.18 23.81
CA THR A 134 -8.66 -15.27 24.71
C THR A 134 -8.40 -15.95 26.04
N PHE A 135 -7.14 -15.97 26.47
CA PHE A 135 -6.76 -16.46 27.78
C PHE A 135 -6.71 -15.29 28.75
N LYS A 136 -7.51 -15.34 29.82
CA LYS A 136 -7.48 -14.33 30.88
C LYS A 136 -6.32 -14.60 31.83
N GLY A 137 -5.09 -14.33 31.41
CA GLY A 137 -3.93 -14.37 32.31
C GLY A 137 -3.70 -13.02 32.96
N ALA A 138 -4.05 -12.84 34.24
CA ALA A 138 -3.74 -11.62 34.99
C ALA A 138 -2.47 -11.77 35.87
N HIS A 139 -2.08 -12.97 36.26
CA HIS A 139 -0.91 -13.18 37.13
C HIS A 139 -0.16 -14.45 36.77
N GLY A 140 1.17 -14.34 36.81
CA GLY A 140 2.06 -15.47 36.59
C GLY A 140 1.97 -16.52 37.69
N TYR A 141 2.21 -17.75 37.25
CA TYR A 141 2.76 -18.87 38.02
C TYR A 141 1.86 -19.80 38.85
N ASP A 142 0.52 -19.72 38.83
CA ASP A 142 -0.28 -20.71 39.61
C ASP A 142 -1.61 -21.23 39.02
N ASP A 143 -1.92 -21.02 37.74
CA ASP A 143 -3.22 -21.42 37.20
C ASP A 143 -3.12 -22.42 36.03
N ASN A 144 -2.98 -23.71 36.36
CA ASN A 144 -3.11 -24.81 35.39
C ASN A 144 -4.57 -25.11 35.01
N ASN A 145 -5.52 -24.20 35.25
CA ASN A 145 -6.96 -24.48 35.09
C ASN A 145 -7.82 -23.28 34.64
N ILE A 146 -7.25 -22.30 33.93
CA ILE A 146 -8.07 -21.24 33.32
C ILE A 146 -8.56 -21.71 31.94
N GLU A 147 -9.87 -21.96 31.83
CA GLU A 147 -10.51 -22.27 30.55
C GLU A 147 -10.40 -21.05 29.60
N PRO A 148 -10.05 -21.27 28.31
CA PRO A 148 -10.01 -20.19 27.33
C PRO A 148 -11.42 -19.61 27.11
N ALA A 149 -11.53 -18.28 27.11
CA ALA A 149 -12.77 -17.62 26.76
C ALA A 149 -12.87 -17.48 25.23
N ILE A 150 -13.85 -18.15 24.63
CA ILE A 150 -14.13 -18.08 23.18
C ILE A 150 -15.18 -17.00 22.91
N THR A 151 -14.79 -15.97 22.16
CA THR A 151 -15.70 -14.93 21.67
C THR A 151 -15.97 -15.15 20.19
N ILE A 152 -17.24 -15.16 19.79
CA ILE A 152 -17.71 -15.49 18.45
C ILE A 152 -18.41 -14.27 17.87
N ARG A 153 -18.17 -14.00 16.59
CA ARG A 153 -18.82 -12.95 15.81
C ARG A 153 -19.43 -13.56 14.55
N CYS A 154 -20.70 -13.27 14.30
CA CYS A 154 -21.34 -13.60 13.03
C CYS A 154 -20.80 -12.70 11.90
N THR A 155 -20.51 -13.25 10.72
CA THR A 155 -20.06 -12.44 9.58
C THR A 155 -21.18 -11.62 8.95
N ASP A 156 -22.42 -12.12 8.99
CA ASP A 156 -23.54 -11.53 8.26
C ASP A 156 -24.25 -10.44 9.07
N CYS A 157 -24.68 -10.74 10.30
CA CYS A 157 -25.39 -9.78 11.16
C CYS A 157 -24.48 -9.08 12.18
N GLN A 158 -23.19 -9.42 12.22
CA GLN A 158 -22.18 -8.85 13.12
C GLN A 158 -22.48 -9.00 14.62
N HIS A 159 -23.45 -9.83 14.99
CA HIS A 159 -23.72 -10.15 16.38
C HIS A 159 -22.49 -10.80 17.03
N LEU A 160 -22.14 -10.34 18.23
CA LEU A 160 -20.98 -10.78 18.99
C LEU A 160 -21.46 -11.39 20.31
N TRP A 161 -21.03 -12.61 20.60
CA TRP A 161 -21.37 -13.31 21.83
C TRP A 161 -20.21 -14.17 22.30
N LYS A 162 -20.22 -14.62 23.56
CA LYS A 162 -19.29 -15.63 24.03
C LYS A 162 -19.94 -17.00 23.99
N GLU A 163 -19.13 -18.04 23.80
CA GLU A 163 -19.61 -19.43 23.82
C GLU A 163 -20.32 -19.79 25.14
N GLU A 164 -19.87 -19.23 26.26
CA GLU A 164 -20.46 -19.42 27.60
C GLU A 164 -21.86 -18.81 27.78
N ASP A 165 -22.19 -17.76 27.02
CA ASP A 165 -23.42 -16.97 27.21
C ASP A 165 -24.66 -17.59 26.53
N VAL A 166 -24.47 -18.59 25.67
CA VAL A 166 -25.55 -19.21 24.87
C VAL A 166 -25.66 -20.69 25.18
N GLU A 167 -26.77 -21.11 25.82
CA GLU A 167 -27.14 -22.51 26.02
C GLU A 167 -27.36 -23.20 24.66
N GLY A 168 -26.28 -23.82 24.17
CA GLY A 168 -26.17 -24.41 22.83
C GLY A 168 -24.75 -24.44 22.28
N GLY A 169 -23.83 -23.62 22.83
CA GLY A 169 -22.42 -23.55 22.41
C GLY A 169 -21.60 -24.81 22.70
N ARG A 170 -21.97 -25.60 23.72
CA ARG A 170 -21.26 -26.86 24.05
C ARG A 170 -21.42 -28.00 23.04
N LEU A 171 -22.22 -27.84 21.98
CA LEU A 171 -22.31 -28.84 20.91
C LEU A 171 -21.04 -28.91 20.06
N ALA A 172 -20.14 -27.92 20.13
CA ALA A 172 -18.85 -27.93 19.42
C ALA A 172 -17.67 -28.41 20.29
N SER A 173 -17.83 -28.54 21.61
CA SER A 173 -16.80 -29.11 22.52
C SER A 173 -16.91 -30.64 22.63
N GLY A 174 -17.48 -31.28 21.60
CA GLY A 174 -17.42 -32.73 21.44
C GLY A 174 -16.05 -33.13 20.95
N SER A 175 -15.23 -33.66 21.86
CA SER A 175 -14.14 -34.62 21.62
C SER A 175 -13.41 -34.46 20.27
N PHE A 176 -12.22 -33.85 20.32
CA PHE A 176 -11.24 -33.98 19.23
C PHE A 176 -10.82 -35.47 19.15
N THR A 177 -11.61 -36.30 18.45
CA THR A 177 -11.20 -37.64 18.07
C THR A 177 -10.17 -37.49 16.96
N ILE A 178 -8.90 -37.54 17.35
CA ILE A 178 -7.83 -37.89 16.41
C ILE A 178 -8.14 -39.32 15.97
N ASP A 179 -8.70 -39.47 14.78
CA ASP A 179 -8.83 -40.75 14.10
C ASP A 179 -7.43 -41.35 13.97
N THR A 180 -7.09 -42.19 14.94
CA THR A 180 -5.90 -43.02 14.90
C THR A 180 -6.35 -44.32 14.24
N PRO A 181 -6.04 -44.57 12.96
CA PRO A 181 -6.52 -45.79 12.31
C PRO A 181 -5.90 -47.01 12.98
N ALA A 182 -6.79 -47.87 13.46
CA ALA A 182 -6.48 -49.14 14.06
C ALA A 182 -5.64 -50.02 13.12
N SER A 183 -4.58 -50.57 13.70
CA SER A 183 -3.69 -51.57 13.12
C SER A 183 -4.47 -52.81 12.71
N ALA A 184 -4.60 -53.05 11.39
CA ALA A 184 -4.86 -54.36 10.81
C ALA A 184 -4.53 -54.37 9.31
N SER A 185 -3.33 -54.86 8.95
CA SER A 185 -3.15 -55.88 7.91
C SER A 185 -1.66 -56.04 7.59
N GLY A 186 -1.17 -57.27 7.75
CA GLY A 186 0.00 -57.75 7.03
C GLY A 186 -0.36 -57.97 5.57
N GLY A 187 0.49 -57.50 4.66
CA GLY A 187 0.36 -57.69 3.23
C GLY A 187 1.51 -57.01 2.50
N ALA A 188 2.48 -57.81 2.06
CA ALA A 188 3.67 -57.37 1.33
C ALA A 188 3.32 -56.79 -0.05
N ARG A 189 4.03 -55.73 -0.48
CA ARG A 189 4.50 -55.55 -1.86
C ARG A 189 5.50 -54.40 -2.05
N GLU A 190 6.33 -54.60 -3.06
CA GLU A 190 7.55 -53.91 -3.47
C GLU A 190 7.38 -52.45 -3.95
N GLY A 191 8.48 -51.70 -3.83
CA GLY A 191 9.07 -50.97 -4.96
C GLY A 191 8.54 -49.57 -5.29
N GLY A 192 9.35 -48.54 -4.98
CA GLY A 192 9.19 -47.21 -5.58
C GLY A 192 9.94 -46.11 -4.83
N GLY A 193 11.20 -45.86 -5.19
CA GLY A 193 11.95 -44.70 -4.70
C GLY A 193 11.37 -43.41 -5.27
N ALA A 194 10.93 -42.50 -4.38
CA ALA A 194 10.51 -41.15 -4.73
C ALA A 194 11.43 -40.13 -4.04
N LYS A 195 12.05 -39.26 -4.86
CA LYS A 195 12.93 -38.16 -4.45
C LYS A 195 12.17 -37.17 -3.56
N LYS A 196 12.87 -36.65 -2.53
CA LYS A 196 12.48 -35.47 -1.74
C LYS A 196 12.08 -34.31 -2.68
N PRO A 197 10.92 -33.65 -2.50
CA PRO A 197 10.70 -32.35 -3.09
C PRO A 197 11.59 -31.32 -2.39
N GLU A 198 12.46 -30.70 -3.17
CA GLU A 198 13.27 -29.55 -2.79
C GLU A 198 12.34 -28.36 -2.55
N ALA A 199 12.45 -27.73 -1.38
CA ALA A 199 11.64 -26.57 -1.05
C ALA A 199 11.94 -25.43 -2.04
N PRO A 200 10.93 -24.68 -2.52
CA PRO A 200 11.17 -23.56 -3.43
C PRO A 200 12.01 -22.50 -2.72
N SER A 201 13.21 -22.29 -3.24
CA SER A 201 14.14 -21.22 -2.85
C SER A 201 13.59 -19.87 -3.30
N LEU A 202 12.59 -19.36 -2.58
CA LEU A 202 11.98 -18.05 -2.84
C LEU A 202 12.76 -16.90 -2.18
N TRP A 203 13.88 -17.20 -1.52
CA TRP A 203 14.76 -16.24 -0.87
C TRP A 203 16.15 -16.33 -1.50
N HIS A 204 16.25 -15.94 -2.77
CA HIS A 204 17.52 -15.43 -3.25
C HIS A 204 17.72 -14.05 -2.62
N GLU A 205 18.62 -13.98 -1.63
CA GLU A 205 19.17 -12.73 -1.13
C GLU A 205 19.92 -12.03 -2.27
N GLU A 206 19.25 -11.14 -3.00
CA GLU A 206 19.94 -10.14 -3.80
C GLU A 206 20.52 -9.08 -2.85
N GLU A 207 21.84 -9.16 -2.64
CA GLU A 207 22.64 -8.12 -1.98
C GLU A 207 22.38 -6.76 -2.66
N GLY A 208 21.68 -5.85 -1.97
CA GLY A 208 21.59 -4.45 -2.38
C GLY A 208 20.24 -3.76 -2.18
N ARG A 209 19.16 -4.48 -1.86
CA ARG A 209 17.89 -3.82 -1.50
C ARG A 209 17.96 -3.30 -0.06
N ARG A 210 17.86 -1.97 0.10
CA ARG A 210 17.63 -1.37 1.43
C ARG A 210 16.38 -2.00 2.03
N ALA A 211 16.49 -2.43 3.29
CA ALA A 211 15.37 -2.99 4.04
C ALA A 211 14.17 -2.01 4.01
N PRO A 212 12.93 -2.52 3.90
CA PRO A 212 11.74 -1.71 4.01
C PRO A 212 11.73 -0.90 5.31
N THR A 213 11.28 0.35 5.24
CA THR A 213 11.33 1.33 6.33
C THR A 213 10.54 0.96 7.60
N TRP A 214 9.72 -0.09 7.55
CA TRP A 214 8.99 -0.61 8.71
C TRP A 214 9.81 -1.51 9.64
N MET A 215 11.07 -1.82 9.31
CA MET A 215 12.00 -2.56 10.18
C MET A 215 12.90 -1.68 11.06
N LEU A 216 12.80 -0.35 11.01
CA LEU A 216 13.60 0.52 11.87
C LEU A 216 12.84 0.82 13.16
N PRO A 217 13.41 0.53 14.35
CA PRO A 217 12.81 0.95 15.61
C PRO A 217 12.82 2.48 15.72
N ALA A 218 11.74 3.02 16.28
CA ALA A 218 11.50 4.45 16.49
C ALA A 218 12.56 5.13 17.37
#